data_AF-A0A2V2FQV0-F1
#
_entry.id   AF-A0A2V2FQV0-F1
#
_cell.length_a   1.000
_cell.length_b   1.000
_cell.length_c   1.000
_cell.angle_alpha   90.00
_cell.angle_beta   90.00
_cell.angle_gamma   90.00
#
_symmetry.space_group_name_H-M   'P 1'
#
loop_
_entity.id
_entity.type
_entity.pdbx_description
1 polymer ?
#
loop_
_entity_poly.entity_id
_entity_poly.type
_entity_poly.pdbx_seq_one_letter_code
_entity_poly.pdbx_strand_id
1 'polypeptide(L)'
;MIDLKSFREERNVAACDIVAVMREQYPGYDKTLQSKVERPDRYGIRLVNDAERLIDEAFAKTAQEARRRDNRRLKARIQCRMTKTELERLQHALNADGYDTIQAGLTAIIKKYLEDRKDV
;
A
#
# COMPACT_ATOMS: atom_id res chain seq x y z
N MET A 1 -5.42 -19.10 -18.62
CA MET A 1 -5.70 -18.92 -17.19
C MET A 1 -4.69 -17.92 -16.67
N ILE A 2 -5.14 -16.71 -16.37
CA ILE A 2 -4.27 -15.59 -16.00
C ILE A 2 -4.04 -15.61 -14.49
N ASP A 3 -2.78 -15.50 -14.06
CA ASP A 3 -2.49 -15.07 -12.68
C ASP A 3 -2.74 -13.57 -12.58
N LEU A 4 -3.91 -13.21 -12.05
CA LEU A 4 -4.36 -11.82 -11.91
C LEU A 4 -3.41 -10.95 -11.08
N LYS A 5 -2.76 -11.53 -10.08
CA LYS A 5 -1.84 -10.76 -9.24
C LYS A 5 -0.59 -10.39 -10.04
N SER A 6 -0.02 -11.37 -10.74
CA SER A 6 1.15 -11.17 -11.60
C SER A 6 0.82 -10.23 -12.76
N PHE A 7 -0.33 -10.42 -13.44
CA PHE A 7 -0.82 -9.54 -14.49
C PHE A 7 -0.91 -8.07 -14.04
N ARG A 8 -1.50 -7.84 -12.87
CA ARG A 8 -1.67 -6.51 -12.30
C ARG A 8 -0.34 -5.87 -11.92
N GLU A 9 0.56 -6.62 -11.29
CA GLU A 9 1.88 -6.12 -10.88
C GLU A 9 2.78 -5.81 -12.09
N GLU A 10 2.73 -6.65 -13.12
CA GLU A 10 3.50 -6.49 -14.36
C GLU A 10 3.05 -5.30 -15.20
N ARG A 11 1.75 -5.02 -15.26
CA ARG A 11 1.19 -3.89 -16.01
C ARG A 11 1.01 -2.63 -15.16
N ASN A 12 1.46 -2.67 -13.89
CA ASN A 12 1.28 -1.59 -12.91
C ASN A 12 -0.17 -1.06 -12.84
N VAL A 13 -1.14 -1.97 -12.94
CA VAL A 13 -2.58 -1.62 -12.88
C VAL A 13 -3.01 -1.52 -11.41
N ALA A 14 -3.79 -0.51 -11.05
CA ALA A 14 -4.32 -0.45 -9.70
C ALA A 14 -5.50 -1.43 -9.55
N ALA A 15 -5.62 -2.07 -8.39
CA ALA A 15 -6.73 -3.00 -8.12
C ALA A 15 -8.10 -2.32 -8.21
N CYS A 16 -8.18 -1.00 -7.98
CA CYS A 16 -9.42 -0.23 -8.17
C CYS A 16 -9.85 -0.15 -9.63
N ASP A 17 -8.90 -0.08 -10.56
CA ASP A 17 -9.19 0.07 -11.98
C ASP A 17 -9.77 -1.23 -12.53
N ILE A 18 -9.19 -2.37 -12.12
CA ILE A 18 -9.76 -3.70 -12.44
C ILE A 18 -11.18 -3.84 -11.89
N VAL A 19 -11.41 -3.41 -10.64
CA VAL A 19 -12.75 -3.46 -10.04
C VAL A 19 -13.74 -2.57 -10.78
N ALA A 20 -13.33 -1.39 -11.25
CA ALA A 20 -14.18 -0.49 -12.02
C ALA A 20 -14.64 -1.14 -13.33
N VAL A 21 -13.70 -1.69 -14.11
CA VAL A 21 -13.96 -2.42 -15.35
C VAL A 21 -14.87 -3.62 -15.11
N MET A 22 -14.59 -4.40 -14.05
CA MET A 22 -15.41 -5.56 -13.70
C MET A 22 -16.84 -5.20 -13.30
N ARG A 23 -17.06 -4.03 -12.69
CA ARG A 23 -18.40 -3.59 -12.27
C ARG A 23 -19.33 -3.24 -13.42
N GLU A 24 -18.79 -2.91 -14.59
CA GLU A 24 -19.60 -2.62 -15.77
C GLU A 24 -20.41 -3.85 -16.23
N GLN A 25 -19.82 -5.05 -16.12
CA GLN A 25 -20.48 -6.31 -16.48
C GLN A 25 -20.97 -7.11 -15.26
N TYR A 26 -20.30 -6.96 -14.10
CA TYR A 26 -20.60 -7.67 -12.87
C TYR A 26 -20.77 -6.67 -11.71
N PRO A 27 -21.96 -6.07 -11.54
CA PRO A 27 -22.19 -4.99 -10.56
C PRO A 27 -21.85 -5.36 -9.11
N GLY A 28 -21.95 -6.65 -8.76
CA GLY A 28 -21.59 -7.17 -7.44
C GLY A 28 -20.09 -7.32 -7.19
N TYR A 29 -19.24 -7.05 -8.18
CA TYR A 29 -17.79 -7.17 -8.03
C TYR A 29 -17.22 -6.07 -7.14
N ASP A 30 -16.35 -6.42 -6.20
CA ASP A 30 -15.75 -5.48 -5.27
C ASP A 30 -14.27 -5.76 -4.99
N LYS A 31 -13.65 -4.85 -4.23
CA LYS A 31 -12.22 -4.92 -3.89
C LYS A 31 -11.87 -6.14 -3.03
N THR A 32 -12.82 -6.66 -2.25
CA THR A 32 -12.59 -7.87 -1.44
C THR A 32 -12.57 -9.11 -2.30
N LEU A 33 -13.42 -9.17 -3.34
CA LEU A 33 -13.44 -10.22 -4.34
C LEU A 33 -12.15 -10.20 -5.17
N GLN A 34 -11.71 -9.03 -5.64
CA GLN A 34 -10.42 -8.88 -6.33
C GLN A 34 -9.27 -9.46 -5.50
N SER A 35 -9.20 -9.13 -4.20
CA SER A 35 -8.16 -9.63 -3.29
C SER A 35 -8.19 -11.16 -3.11
N LYS A 36 -9.38 -11.77 -3.10
CA LYS A 36 -9.55 -13.23 -2.99
C LYS A 36 -9.14 -13.95 -4.28
N VAL A 37 -9.56 -13.40 -5.43
CA VAL A 37 -9.24 -13.92 -6.75
C VAL A 37 -7.74 -13.83 -7.06
N GLU A 38 -7.05 -12.79 -6.60
CA GLU A 38 -5.57 -12.66 -6.69
C GLU A 38 -4.82 -13.70 -5.83
N ARG A 39 -5.51 -14.49 -5.00
CA ARG A 39 -4.92 -15.47 -4.07
C ARG A 39 -5.67 -16.80 -4.14
N PRO A 40 -5.69 -17.46 -5.31
CA PRO A 40 -6.47 -18.68 -5.52
C PRO A 40 -6.00 -19.82 -4.61
N ASP A 41 -4.70 -19.90 -4.28
CA ASP A 41 -4.16 -20.94 -3.38
C ASP A 41 -4.71 -20.83 -1.95
N ARG A 42 -5.14 -19.64 -1.53
CA ARG A 42 -5.71 -19.39 -0.20
C ARG A 42 -7.22 -19.50 -0.16
N TYR A 43 -7.90 -19.03 -1.21
CA TYR A 43 -9.35 -18.88 -1.20
C TYR A 43 -10.09 -19.84 -2.14
N GLY A 44 -9.41 -20.51 -3.07
CA GLY A 44 -10.03 -21.40 -4.06
C GLY A 44 -10.94 -20.70 -5.06
N ILE A 45 -10.87 -19.36 -5.16
CA ILE A 45 -11.72 -18.55 -6.03
C ILE A 45 -10.92 -18.08 -7.24
N ARG A 46 -11.48 -18.24 -8.44
CA ARG A 46 -10.98 -17.68 -9.69
C ARG A 46 -12.09 -16.96 -10.44
N LEU A 47 -11.73 -16.13 -11.41
CA LEU A 47 -12.70 -15.55 -12.32
C LEU A 47 -13.23 -16.60 -13.29
N VAL A 48 -14.44 -16.36 -13.79
CA VAL A 48 -14.94 -17.06 -14.98
C VAL A 48 -14.19 -16.56 -16.22
N ASN A 49 -14.12 -17.40 -17.27
CA ASN A 49 -13.32 -17.12 -18.47
C ASN A 49 -13.68 -15.77 -19.13
N ASP A 50 -14.96 -15.39 -19.16
CA ASP A 50 -15.40 -14.13 -19.75
C ASP A 50 -14.87 -12.91 -18.98
N ALA A 51 -14.79 -13.01 -17.66
CA ALA A 51 -14.20 -11.99 -16.82
C ALA A 51 -12.68 -11.89 -16.99
N GLU A 52 -11.97 -13.02 -17.17
CA GLU A 52 -10.54 -12.98 -17.51
C GLU A 52 -10.31 -12.26 -18.85
N ARG A 53 -11.11 -12.57 -19.87
CA ARG A 53 -11.03 -11.93 -21.18
C ARG A 53 -11.31 -10.43 -21.12
N LEU A 54 -12.32 -10.02 -20.36
CA LEU A 54 -12.68 -8.62 -20.21
C LEU A 54 -11.54 -7.79 -19.61
N ILE A 55 -10.82 -8.35 -18.62
CA ILE A 55 -9.65 -7.70 -18.02
C ILE A 55 -8.50 -7.65 -19.04
N ASP A 56 -8.24 -8.72 -19.76
CA ASP A 56 -7.18 -8.75 -20.78
C ASP A 56 -7.45 -7.74 -21.90
N GLU A 57 -8.67 -7.67 -22.41
CA GLU A 57 -9.10 -6.72 -23.44
C GLU A 57 -9.03 -5.26 -22.94
N ALA A 58 -9.47 -4.99 -21.71
CA ALA A 58 -9.46 -3.65 -21.13
C ALA A 58 -8.05 -3.11 -20.88
N PHE A 59 -7.10 -3.98 -20.53
CA PHE A 59 -5.72 -3.61 -20.22
C PHE A 59 -4.70 -4.08 -21.27
N ALA A 60 -5.15 -4.48 -22.46
CA ALA A 60 -4.30 -4.97 -23.55
C ALA A 60 -3.23 -3.97 -23.98
N LYS A 61 -3.52 -2.66 -23.86
CA LYS A 61 -2.61 -1.57 -24.24
C LYS A 61 -1.72 -1.09 -23.10
N THR A 62 -1.90 -1.60 -21.88
CA THR A 62 -1.07 -1.22 -20.74
C THR A 62 0.27 -1.92 -20.86
N ALA A 63 1.34 -1.13 -21.03
CA ALA A 63 2.69 -1.66 -21.15
C ALA A 63 3.09 -2.40 -19.87
N GLN A 64 3.89 -3.46 -20.01
CA GLN A 64 4.51 -4.13 -18.88
C GLN A 64 5.55 -3.18 -18.28
N GLU A 65 5.21 -2.55 -17.16
CA GLU A 65 6.14 -1.70 -16.42
C GLU A 65 6.98 -2.55 -15.48
N ALA A 66 8.30 -2.34 -15.52
CA ALA A 66 9.18 -2.98 -14.56
C ALA A 66 8.79 -2.57 -13.13
N ARG A 67 8.49 -3.57 -12.29
CA ARG A 67 8.17 -3.37 -10.87
C ARG A 67 9.18 -2.43 -10.22
N ARG A 68 8.73 -1.23 -9.82
CA ARG A 68 9.58 -0.29 -9.07
C ARG A 68 10.01 -0.96 -7.77
N ARG A 69 11.32 -1.25 -7.66
CA ARG A 69 11.89 -1.81 -6.43
C ARG A 69 11.75 -0.79 -5.30
N ASP A 70 11.43 -1.28 -4.10
CA ASP A 70 11.42 -0.44 -2.90
C ASP A 70 12.85 0.08 -2.66
N ASN A 71 13.04 1.38 -2.89
CA ASN A 71 14.32 2.08 -2.79
C ASN A 71 14.43 2.92 -1.51
N ARG A 72 13.58 2.67 -0.50
CA ARG A 72 13.62 3.39 0.77
C ARG A 72 14.92 3.09 1.53
N ARG A 73 15.67 4.16 1.84
CA ARG A 73 16.90 4.11 2.64
C ARG A 73 16.66 3.67 4.08
N LEU A 74 15.58 4.14 4.71
CA LEU A 74 15.17 3.77 6.07
C LEU A 74 13.96 2.84 6.00
N LYS A 75 14.17 1.54 6.23
CA LYS A 75 13.13 0.50 6.08
C LYS A 75 12.32 0.22 7.35
N ALA A 76 12.91 0.46 8.52
CA ALA A 76 12.26 0.23 9.81
C ALA A 76 11.30 1.37 10.15
N ARG A 77 10.15 1.05 10.76
CA ARG A 77 9.14 2.02 11.15
C ARG A 77 8.64 1.74 12.56
N ILE A 78 8.56 2.80 13.36
CA ILE A 78 7.87 2.82 14.66
C ILE A 78 6.50 3.47 14.45
N GLN A 79 5.47 2.90 15.04
CA GLN A 79 4.11 3.43 15.04
C GLN A 79 3.57 3.43 16.47
N CYS A 80 2.91 4.51 16.87
CA CYS A 80 2.18 4.59 18.14
C CYS A 80 0.81 5.24 17.91
N ARG A 81 -0.13 4.93 18.80
CA ARG A 81 -1.43 5.61 18.84
C ARG A 81 -1.40 6.67 19.93
N MET A 82 -1.99 7.81 19.64
CA MET A 82 -2.14 8.94 20.57
C MET A 82 -3.47 9.63 20.31
N THR A 83 -3.95 10.38 21.28
CA THR A 83 -5.12 11.23 21.09
C THR A 83 -4.82 12.37 20.11
N LYS A 84 -5.86 12.93 19.50
CA LYS A 84 -5.71 14.09 18.59
C LYS A 84 -5.03 15.27 19.29
N THR A 85 -5.42 15.52 20.54
CA THR A 85 -4.87 16.61 21.36
C THR A 85 -3.37 16.42 21.63
N GLU A 86 -2.92 15.19 21.93
CA GLU A 86 -1.50 14.91 22.13
C GLU A 86 -0.70 15.09 20.84
N LEU A 87 -1.25 14.66 19.70
CA LEU A 87 -0.61 14.84 18.40
C LEU A 87 -0.43 16.32 18.06
N GLU A 88 -1.46 17.13 18.28
CA GLU A 88 -1.41 18.59 18.04
C GLU A 88 -0.38 19.28 18.94
N ARG A 89 -0.35 18.92 20.24
CA ARG A 89 0.64 19.46 21.19
C ARG A 89 2.06 19.07 20.80
N LEU A 90 2.28 17.82 20.39
CA LEU A 90 3.58 17.34 19.93
C LEU A 90 4.03 18.07 18.66
N GLN A 91 3.14 18.24 17.68
CA GLN A 91 3.41 18.97 16.44
C GLN A 91 3.83 20.41 16.74
N HIS A 92 3.10 21.11 17.61
CA HIS A 92 3.43 22.48 17.99
C HIS A 92 4.78 22.58 18.72
N ALA A 93 5.07 21.67 19.64
CA ALA A 93 6.34 21.65 20.36
C ALA A 93 7.52 21.42 19.41
N LEU A 94 7.43 20.43 18.51
CA LEU A 94 8.49 20.15 17.54
C LEU A 94 8.73 21.32 16.58
N ASN A 95 7.67 22.01 16.15
CA ASN A 95 7.80 23.19 15.31
C ASN A 95 8.47 24.35 16.08
N ALA A 96 8.13 24.55 17.35
CA ALA A 96 8.75 25.57 18.20
C ALA A 96 10.24 25.29 18.46
N ASP A 97 10.62 24.01 18.55
CA ASP A 97 12.00 23.56 18.68
C ASP A 97 12.81 23.63 17.36
N GLY A 98 12.17 24.00 16.23
CA GLY A 98 12.82 24.22 14.95
C GLY A 98 12.93 22.98 14.04
N TYR A 99 12.12 21.93 14.28
CA TYR A 99 12.11 20.76 13.41
C TYR A 99 11.15 20.93 12.23
N ASP A 100 11.67 20.85 11.00
CA ASP A 100 10.87 20.99 9.76
C ASP A 100 9.86 19.85 9.55
N THR A 101 10.11 18.67 10.13
CA THR A 101 9.23 17.50 9.98
C THR A 101 9.10 16.73 11.29
N ILE A 102 7.93 16.11 11.50
CA ILE A 102 7.70 15.16 12.61
C ILE A 102 8.77 14.06 12.61
N GLN A 103 9.17 13.58 11.43
CA GLN A 103 10.18 12.53 11.31
C GLN A 103 11.54 13.00 11.87
N ALA A 104 11.96 14.23 11.59
CA ALA A 104 13.19 14.79 12.13
C ALA A 104 13.13 14.92 13.66
N GLY A 105 12.04 15.50 14.17
CA GLY A 105 11.82 15.65 15.61
C GLY A 105 11.78 14.33 16.37
N LEU A 106 11.01 13.36 15.89
CA LEU A 106 10.96 12.02 16.49
C LEU A 106 12.31 11.30 16.42
N THR A 107 13.04 11.45 15.31
CA THR A 107 14.37 10.83 15.19
C THR A 107 15.33 11.42 16.23
N ALA A 108 15.27 12.72 16.51
CA ALA A 108 16.09 13.36 17.53
C ALA A 108 15.72 12.87 18.94
N ILE A 109 14.42 12.80 19.26
CA ILE A 109 13.94 12.29 20.56
C ILE A 109 14.36 10.83 20.76
N ILE A 110 14.19 9.98 19.75
CA ILE A 110 14.58 8.57 19.81
C ILE A 110 16.10 8.44 20.02
N LYS A 111 16.91 9.20 19.29
CA LYS A 111 18.37 9.19 19.45
C LYS A 111 18.78 9.60 20.85
N LYS A 112 18.22 10.70 21.37
CA LYS A 112 18.47 11.15 22.74
C LYS A 112 18.10 10.08 23.77
N TYR A 113 16.92 9.47 23.62
CA TYR A 113 16.48 8.40 24.51
C TYR A 113 17.42 7.18 24.50
N LEU A 114 18.00 6.83 23.35
CA LEU A 114 18.97 5.74 23.23
C LEU A 114 20.36 6.14 23.76
N GLU A 115 20.79 7.38 23.53
CA GLU A 115 22.06 7.92 24.06
C GLU A 115 22.08 8.00 25.59
N ASP A 116 20.93 8.29 26.20
CA ASP A 116 20.76 8.30 27.66
C ASP A 116 20.70 6.87 28.25
N ARG A 117 20.51 5.87 27.39
CA ARG A 117 20.35 4.45 27.76
C ARG A 117 21.45 3.57 27.16
N LYS A 118 22.71 3.99 27.22
CA LYS A 118 23.91 3.27 26.73
C LYS A 118 24.07 1.81 27.21
N ASP A 119 23.19 1.32 28.07
CA ASP A 119 23.17 -0.03 28.64
C ASP A 119 22.22 -1.01 27.91
N VAL A 120 21.75 -0.67 26.70
CA VAL A 120 20.93 -1.55 25.83
C VAL A 120 21.57 -1.74 24.47
#